data_AF-A0A7X7HXY3-F1
#
_entry.id   AF-A0A7X7HXY3-F1
#
_cell.length_a   1.000
_cell.length_b   1.000
_cell.length_c   1.000
_cell.angle_alpha   90.00
_cell.angle_beta   90.00
_cell.angle_gamma   90.00
#
_symmetry.space_group_name_H-M   'P 1'
#
loop_
_entity.id
_entity.type
_entity.pdbx_description
1 polymer ?
#
loop_
_entity_poly.entity_id
_entity_poly.type
_entity_poly.pdbx_seq_one_letter_code
_entity_poly.pdbx_strand_id
1 'polypeptide(L)'
;MTPGLKRAVWLLNTLGFVLYLVWLSTLDARATLRSQEGILFYLPCIPFLFVYMLMINPRTGPKGKPWWQSDEDYEREQRAKQAATLPAAPGSKPGKPS
;
A
#
# COMPACT_ATOMS: atom_id res chain seq x y z
N MET A 1 -9.35 -1.51 -12.82
CA MET A 1 -8.65 -2.82 -12.89
C MET A 1 -9.34 -3.80 -11.96
N THR A 2 -9.72 -4.98 -12.44
CA THR A 2 -10.19 -6.05 -11.54
C THR A 2 -9.03 -6.52 -10.65
N PRO A 3 -9.28 -6.94 -9.40
CA PRO A 3 -8.23 -7.41 -8.50
C PRO A 3 -7.46 -8.62 -9.08
N GLY A 4 -8.12 -9.45 -9.89
CA GLY A 4 -7.49 -10.54 -10.62
C GLY A 4 -6.48 -10.06 -11.66
N LEU A 5 -6.83 -9.05 -12.46
CA LEU A 5 -5.92 -8.48 -13.46
C LEU A 5 -4.69 -7.83 -12.81
N LYS A 6 -4.90 -7.13 -11.69
CA LYS A 6 -3.79 -6.54 -10.91
C LYS A 6 -2.80 -7.64 -10.46
N ARG A 7 -3.30 -8.74 -9.90
CA ARG A 7 -2.45 -9.86 -9.45
C ARG A 7 -1.73 -10.55 -10.61
N ALA A 8 -2.42 -10.75 -11.73
CA ALA A 8 -1.83 -11.37 -12.92
C ALA A 8 -0.68 -10.53 -13.48
N VAL A 9 -0.87 -9.21 -13.62
CA VAL A 9 0.20 -8.29 -14.06
C VAL A 9 1.37 -8.33 -13.09
N TRP A 10 1.10 -8.35 -11.79
CA TRP A 10 2.15 -8.41 -10.77
C TRP A 10 2.98 -9.68 -10.85
N LEU A 11 2.32 -10.84 -10.94
CA LEU A 11 2.98 -12.14 -11.04
C LEU A 11 3.78 -12.24 -12.34
N LEU A 12 3.21 -11.82 -13.46
CA LEU A 12 3.89 -11.86 -14.75
C LEU A 12 5.12 -10.95 -14.78
N ASN A 13 4.99 -9.73 -14.23
CA ASN A 13 6.11 -8.79 -14.10
C ASN A 13 7.21 -9.36 -13.19
N THR A 14 6.84 -9.99 -12.08
CA THR A 14 7.78 -10.62 -11.15
C THR A 14 8.53 -11.77 -11.81
N LEU A 15 7.81 -12.68 -12.47
CA LEU A 15 8.40 -13.82 -13.15
C LEU A 15 9.32 -13.37 -14.30
N GLY A 16 8.87 -12.43 -15.13
CA GLY A 16 9.68 -11.87 -16.21
C GLY A 16 10.97 -11.22 -15.67
N PHE A 17 10.87 -10.47 -14.58
CA PHE A 17 12.02 -9.83 -13.97
C PHE A 17 13.02 -10.85 -13.40
N VAL A 18 12.53 -11.85 -12.66
CA VAL A 18 13.39 -12.90 -12.08
C VAL A 18 14.07 -13.72 -13.18
N LEU A 19 13.32 -14.13 -14.21
CA LEU A 19 13.89 -14.87 -15.35
C LEU A 19 14.96 -14.04 -16.06
N TYR A 20 14.73 -12.74 -16.23
CA TYR A 20 15.73 -11.84 -16.81
C TYR A 20 16.99 -11.73 -15.95
N LEU A 21 16.85 -11.60 -14.63
CA LEU A 21 18.00 -11.57 -13.72
C LEU A 21 18.77 -12.89 -13.71
N VAL A 22 18.07 -14.02 -13.76
CA VAL A 22 18.70 -15.34 -13.89
C VAL A 22 19.47 -15.42 -15.20
N TRP A 23 18.89 -14.96 -16.30
CA TRP A 23 19.59 -14.89 -17.58
C TRP A 23 20.81 -13.97 -17.53
N LEU A 24 20.72 -12.80 -16.90
CA LEU A 24 21.89 -11.93 -16.71
C LEU A 24 22.99 -12.62 -15.88
N SER A 25 22.61 -13.43 -14.90
CA SER A 25 23.58 -14.16 -14.07
C SER A 25 24.35 -15.25 -14.83
N THR A 26 23.85 -15.69 -16.00
CA THR A 26 24.59 -16.63 -16.86
C THR A 26 25.57 -15.92 -17.79
N LEU A 27 25.49 -14.60 -17.94
CA LEU A 27 26.48 -13.82 -18.69
C LEU A 27 27.76 -13.65 -17.89
N ASP A 28 28.90 -13.62 -18.58
CA ASP A 28 30.20 -13.43 -17.93
C ASP A 28 30.29 -12.03 -17.29
N ALA A 29 30.27 -12.01 -15.97
CA ALA A 29 30.22 -10.78 -15.18
C ALA A 29 31.49 -9.92 -15.31
N ARG A 30 32.63 -10.48 -15.73
CA ARG A 30 33.87 -9.72 -15.91
C ARG A 30 33.96 -9.07 -17.28
N ALA A 31 33.54 -9.77 -18.32
CA ALA A 31 33.66 -9.27 -19.70
C ALA A 31 32.45 -8.43 -20.12
N THR A 32 31.23 -8.84 -19.75
CA THR A 32 30.01 -8.28 -20.32
C THR A 32 29.32 -7.30 -19.37
N LEU A 33 29.26 -7.59 -18.07
CA LEU A 33 28.50 -6.75 -17.11
C LEU A 33 29.30 -5.62 -16.49
N ARG A 34 30.64 -5.74 -16.42
CA ARG A 34 31.54 -4.69 -15.91
C ARG A 34 32.09 -3.76 -17.00
N SER A 35 31.79 -4.03 -18.26
CA SER A 35 32.17 -3.15 -19.37
C SER A 35 31.21 -1.96 -19.46
N GLN A 36 31.60 -0.91 -20.19
CA GLN A 36 30.75 0.26 -20.39
C GLN A 36 29.42 -0.09 -21.06
N GLU A 37 29.42 -1.10 -21.94
CA GLU A 37 28.23 -1.67 -22.58
C GLU A 37 27.37 -2.50 -21.60
N GLY A 38 27.95 -2.93 -20.47
CA GLY A 38 27.26 -3.68 -19.43
C GLY A 38 26.02 -2.98 -18.88
N ILE A 39 26.01 -1.64 -18.86
CA ILE A 39 24.86 -0.85 -18.39
C ILE A 39 23.61 -1.05 -19.26
N LEU A 40 23.77 -1.33 -20.55
CA LEU A 40 22.66 -1.56 -21.48
C LEU A 40 21.85 -2.81 -21.10
N PHE A 41 22.51 -3.82 -20.52
CA PHE A 41 21.86 -5.03 -20.01
C PHE A 41 21.04 -4.78 -18.74
N TYR A 42 21.17 -3.63 -18.09
CA TYR A 42 20.31 -3.25 -16.97
C TYR A 42 19.12 -2.37 -17.39
N LEU A 43 19.09 -1.86 -18.64
CA LEU A 43 17.99 -1.03 -19.13
C LEU A 43 16.63 -1.74 -19.03
N PRO A 44 16.49 -3.04 -19.36
CA PRO A 44 15.22 -3.73 -19.22
C PRO A 44 14.74 -3.84 -17.77
N CYS A 45 15.60 -3.67 -16.76
CA CYS A 45 15.20 -3.67 -15.35
C CYS A 45 14.33 -2.47 -14.98
N ILE A 46 14.49 -1.32 -15.64
CA ILE A 46 13.76 -0.08 -15.37
C ILE A 46 12.24 -0.26 -15.55
N PRO A 47 11.71 -0.76 -16.68
CA PRO A 47 10.28 -0.97 -16.83
C PRO A 47 9.72 -1.99 -15.83
N PHE A 48 10.45 -3.05 -15.48
CA PHE A 48 10.01 -4.00 -14.44
C PHE A 48 9.83 -3.31 -13.07
N LEU A 49 10.78 -2.46 -12.67
CA LEU A 49 10.69 -1.66 -11.45
C LEU A 49 9.57 -0.62 -11.52
N PHE A 50 9.35 -0.02 -12.68
CA PHE A 50 8.31 0.97 -12.88
C PHE A 50 6.91 0.38 -12.70
N VAL A 51 6.68 -0.85 -13.16
CA VAL A 51 5.42 -1.57 -12.90
C VAL A 51 5.20 -1.74 -11.40
N TYR A 52 6.22 -2.10 -10.61
CA TYR A 52 6.07 -2.15 -9.15
C TYR A 52 5.71 -0.79 -8.55
N MET A 53 6.35 0.28 -9.00
CA MET A 53 6.04 1.64 -8.55
C MET A 53 4.58 2.04 -8.86
N LEU A 54 4.09 1.75 -10.07
CA LEU A 54 2.70 2.03 -10.44
C LEU A 54 1.69 1.16 -9.67
N MET A 55 2.10 -0.02 -9.24
CA MET A 55 1.24 -0.97 -8.54
C MET A 55 1.21 -0.79 -7.04
N ILE A 56 2.20 -0.09 -6.46
CA ILE A 56 2.17 0.40 -5.09
C ILE A 56 0.91 1.26 -4.96
N ASN A 57 -0.07 0.77 -4.18
CA ASN A 57 -1.22 1.58 -3.86
C ASN A 57 -0.71 2.84 -3.15
N PRO A 58 -1.12 4.06 -3.56
CA PRO A 58 -0.85 5.23 -2.75
C PRO A 58 -1.36 4.93 -1.36
N ARG A 59 -0.51 5.15 -0.35
CA ARG A 59 -0.87 5.05 1.06
C ARG A 59 -2.14 5.88 1.19
N THR A 60 -3.29 5.24 1.37
CA THR A 60 -4.53 5.96 1.59
C THR A 60 -4.31 6.72 2.87
N GLY A 61 -4.08 8.04 2.77
CA GLY A 61 -4.18 8.91 3.93
C GLY A 61 -5.50 8.59 4.63
N PRO A 62 -5.56 8.69 5.97
CA PRO A 62 -6.70 8.21 6.76
C PRO A 62 -8.01 8.64 6.10
N LYS A 63 -8.71 7.68 5.48
CA LYS A 63 -9.97 7.92 4.77
C LYS A 63 -10.98 8.34 5.82
N GLY A 64 -11.13 9.64 6.00
CA GLY A 64 -12.05 10.20 6.98
C GLY A 64 -11.52 11.41 7.71
N LYS A 65 -10.21 11.69 7.68
CA LYS A 65 -9.68 12.92 8.28
C LYS A 65 -9.67 14.04 7.22
N PRO A 66 -10.47 15.10 7.41
CA PRO A 66 -10.32 16.30 6.61
C PRO A 66 -8.89 16.86 6.74
N TRP A 67 -8.29 17.31 5.64
CA TRP A 67 -6.89 17.77 5.63
C TRP A 67 -6.63 18.98 6.53
N TRP A 68 -7.69 19.70 6.94
CA TRP A 68 -7.66 20.86 7.83
C TRP A 68 -7.87 20.50 9.31
N GLN A 69 -8.21 19.26 9.63
CA GLN A 69 -8.46 18.84 11.01
C GLN A 69 -7.15 18.32 11.62
N SER A 70 -6.85 18.67 12.88
CA SER A 70 -5.68 18.12 13.58
C SER A 70 -5.94 16.66 14.00
N ASP A 71 -4.88 15.87 14.27
CA ASP A 71 -5.06 14.47 14.69
C ASP A 71 -5.83 14.39 16.01
N GLU A 72 -5.53 15.31 16.93
CA GLU A 72 -6.19 15.42 18.24
C GLU A 72 -7.69 15.73 18.12
N ASP A 73 -8.06 16.65 17.23
CA ASP A 73 -9.46 17.04 17.03
C ASP A 73 -10.28 15.90 16.42
N TYR A 74 -9.69 15.18 15.45
CA TYR A 74 -10.34 14.04 14.82
C TYR A 74 -10.60 12.90 15.80
N GLU A 75 -9.63 12.61 16.68
CA GLU A 75 -9.80 11.61 17.74
C GLU A 75 -10.86 12.02 18.77
N ARG A 76 -10.93 13.30 19.14
CA ARG A 76 -11.92 13.80 20.08
C ARG A 76 -13.34 13.65 19.52
N GLU A 77 -13.53 13.95 18.24
CA GLU A 77 -14.81 13.80 17.55
C GLU A 77 -15.19 12.32 17.37
N GLN A 78 -14.24 11.45 17.05
CA GLN A 78 -14.45 9.99 16.99
C GLN A 78 -14.86 9.42 18.36
N ARG A 79 -14.20 9.82 19.45
CA ARG A 79 -14.57 9.42 20.81
C ARG A 79 -15.96 9.94 21.20
N ALA A 80 -16.29 11.18 20.86
CA ALA A 80 -17.60 11.75 21.11
C ALA A 80 -18.71 11.00 20.34
N LYS A 81 -18.47 10.65 19.07
CA LYS A 81 -19.40 9.85 18.27
C LYS A 81 -19.56 8.44 18.84
N GLN A 82 -18.48 7.77 19.24
CA GLN A 82 -18.55 6.46 19.89
C GLN A 82 -19.31 6.51 21.22
N ALA A 83 -19.06 7.53 22.05
CA ALA A 83 -19.81 7.75 23.29
C ALA A 83 -21.31 8.03 23.04
N ALA A 84 -21.64 8.76 21.97
CA ALA A 84 -23.03 9.04 21.59
C ALA A 84 -23.75 7.83 20.96
N THR A 85 -23.01 6.86 20.41
CA THR A 85 -23.58 5.66 19.77
C THR A 85 -23.75 4.50 20.75
N LEU A 86 -23.12 4.56 21.94
CA LEU A 86 -23.39 3.64 23.03
C LEU A 86 -24.78 3.95 23.62
N PRO A 87 -25.75 3.01 23.59
CA PRO A 87 -27.04 3.24 24.22
C PRO A 87 -26.84 3.43 25.72
N ALA A 88 -27.42 4.50 26.26
CA ALA A 88 -27.49 4.72 27.70
C ALA A 88 -27.98 3.44 28.39
N ALA A 89 -27.19 2.91 29.32
CA ALA A 89 -27.55 1.74 30.10
C ALA A 89 -28.93 1.95 30.77
N PRO A 90 -29.87 0.99 30.68
CA PRO A 90 -31.19 1.17 31.25
C PRO A 90 -31.13 0.89 32.74
N GLY A 91 -31.33 1.90 33.59
CA GLY A 91 -31.42 1.64 35.02
C GLY A 91 -31.39 2.85 35.95
N SER A 92 -32.43 3.67 35.94
CA SER A 92 -32.85 4.34 37.18
C SER A 92 -34.37 4.59 37.14
N LYS A 93 -35.12 3.76 37.88
CA LYS A 93 -36.53 4.03 38.18
C LYS A 93 -36.60 5.23 39.14
N PRO A 94 -37.43 6.24 38.88
CA PRO A 94 -37.61 7.33 39.83
C PRO A 94 -38.48 6.85 41.01
N GLY A 95 -37.95 7.02 42.23
CA GLY A 95 -38.64 6.73 43.47
C GLY A 95 -39.85 7.64 43.70
N LYS A 96 -40.93 7.05 44.18
CA LYS A 96 -42.22 7.67 44.52
C LYS A 96 -42.11 8.29 45.93
N PRO A 97 -42.45 9.57 46.17
CA PRO A 97 -42.66 10.05 47.52
C PRO A 97 -44.09 9.70 47.98
N SER A 98 -44.20 9.25 49.24
CA SER A 98 -45.45 9.06 49.99
C SER A 98 -45.88 10.35 50.67
#